data_AF-A7S0N4-F1
#
_entry.id   AF-A7S0N4-F1
#
_cell.length_a   1.000
_cell.length_b   1.000
_cell.length_c   1.000
_cell.angle_alpha   90.00
_cell.angle_beta   90.00
_cell.angle_gamma   90.00
#
_symmetry.space_group_name_H-M   'P 1'
#
loop_
_entity.id
_entity.type
_entity.pdbx_description
1 polymer ?
#
loop_
_entity_poly.entity_id
_entity_poly.type
_entity_poly.pdbx_seq_one_letter_code
_entity_poly.pdbx_strand_id
1 'polypeptide(L)'
;MTLEQKLEAIQARLSQRKRRKPRTCFTNRQIIELERRFMYQKYLSPSDRDDIAMALGLPGAQIITWFQNRRAKMRRDVEELKSDVKASSILSSEEVSKLCEDLEI
;
A
#
# COMPACT_ATOMS: atom_id res chain seq x y z
N MET A 1 -20.25 -23.66 -2.38
CA MET A 1 -21.05 -22.50 -2.88
C MET A 1 -21.27 -22.68 -4.36
N THR A 2 -22.52 -22.59 -4.80
CA THR A 2 -22.91 -22.67 -6.22
C THR A 2 -22.42 -21.43 -6.97
N LEU A 3 -22.29 -21.53 -8.30
CA LEU A 3 -21.79 -20.44 -9.15
C LEU A 3 -22.68 -19.18 -9.06
N GLU A 4 -23.99 -19.39 -8.91
CA GLU A 4 -25.00 -18.34 -8.77
C GLU A 4 -24.78 -17.50 -7.51
N GLN A 5 -24.48 -18.14 -6.38
CA GLN A 5 -24.16 -17.45 -5.12
C GLN A 5 -22.90 -16.59 -5.24
N LYS A 6 -21.91 -17.01 -6.05
CA LYS A 6 -20.71 -16.20 -6.31
C LYS A 6 -21.03 -14.98 -7.19
N LEU A 7 -21.89 -15.14 -8.19
CA LEU A 7 -22.29 -14.07 -9.10
C LEU A 7 -23.08 -12.98 -8.37
N GLU A 8 -24.03 -13.37 -7.51
CA GLU A 8 -24.79 -12.45 -6.66
C GLU A 8 -23.88 -11.69 -5.69
N ALA A 9 -22.93 -12.38 -5.06
CA ALA A 9 -21.96 -11.75 -4.16
C ALA A 9 -21.09 -10.71 -4.89
N ILE A 10 -20.70 -10.99 -6.15
CA ILE A 10 -19.97 -10.03 -6.99
C ILE A 10 -20.86 -8.84 -7.33
N GLN A 11 -22.11 -9.06 -7.76
CA GLN A 11 -23.07 -7.99 -8.06
C GLN A 11 -23.37 -7.11 -6.84
N ALA A 12 -23.54 -7.68 -5.66
CA ALA A 12 -23.71 -6.94 -4.40
C ALA A 12 -22.47 -6.08 -4.06
N ARG A 13 -21.26 -6.59 -4.30
CA ARG A 13 -20.01 -5.80 -4.11
C ARG A 13 -19.87 -4.70 -5.15
N LEU A 14 -20.31 -4.94 -6.40
CA LEU A 14 -20.28 -3.94 -7.47
C LEU A 14 -21.34 -2.84 -7.27
N SER A 15 -22.52 -3.17 -6.74
CA SER A 15 -23.55 -2.17 -6.41
C SER A 15 -23.12 -1.29 -5.23
N GLN A 16 -22.43 -1.86 -4.23
CA GLN A 16 -21.77 -1.09 -3.16
C GLN A 16 -20.63 -0.18 -3.68
N ARG A 17 -19.95 -0.58 -4.76
CA ARG A 17 -18.89 0.23 -5.40
C ARG A 17 -19.41 1.52 -6.06
N LYS A 18 -20.70 1.60 -6.43
CA LYS A 18 -21.30 2.82 -7.02
C LYS A 18 -21.42 3.98 -6.01
N ARG A 19 -21.33 3.73 -4.70
CA ARG A 19 -21.33 4.75 -3.63
C ARG A 19 -19.92 5.14 -3.17
N ARG A 20 -18.88 4.92 -4.00
CA ARG A 20 -17.51 5.28 -3.64
C ARG A 20 -17.35 6.79 -3.64
N LYS A 21 -16.80 7.31 -2.54
CA LYS A 21 -16.41 8.71 -2.39
C LYS A 21 -15.50 9.13 -3.57
N PRO A 22 -15.57 10.39 -4.02
CA PRO A 22 -14.71 10.91 -5.07
C PRO A 22 -13.24 10.58 -4.78
N ARG A 23 -12.48 10.25 -5.83
CA ARG A 23 -11.04 10.01 -5.70
C ARG A 23 -10.39 11.26 -5.13
N THR A 24 -9.75 11.10 -3.97
CA THR A 24 -8.97 12.17 -3.37
C THR A 24 -7.63 12.28 -4.09
N CYS A 25 -7.25 13.50 -4.46
CA CYS A 25 -5.90 13.82 -4.91
C CYS A 25 -5.15 14.44 -3.74
N PHE A 26 -4.00 13.87 -3.37
CA PHE A 26 -3.13 14.44 -2.35
C PHE A 26 -2.26 15.53 -2.97
N THR A 27 -2.01 16.59 -2.23
CA THR A 27 -1.04 17.62 -2.64
C THR A 27 0.39 17.07 -2.59
N ASN A 28 1.31 17.67 -3.34
CA ASN A 28 2.73 17.28 -3.32
C ASN A 28 3.31 17.32 -1.90
N ARG A 29 2.95 18.35 -1.11
CA ARG A 29 3.38 18.46 0.30
C ARG A 29 2.90 17.27 1.14
N GLN A 30 1.65 16.85 0.97
CA GLN A 30 1.10 15.68 1.68
C GLN A 30 1.82 14.40 1.27
N ILE A 31 2.07 14.21 -0.03
CA ILE A 31 2.79 13.02 -0.53
C ILE A 31 4.20 12.96 0.06
N ILE A 32 4.94 14.08 0.04
CA ILE A 32 6.32 14.14 0.56
C ILE A 32 6.35 13.75 2.05
N GLU A 33 5.45 14.30 2.87
CA GLU A 33 5.43 13.97 4.30
C GLU A 33 4.99 12.52 4.55
N LEU A 34 4.03 12.00 3.78
CA LEU A 34 3.61 10.60 3.86
C LEU A 34 4.76 9.64 3.51
N GLU A 35 5.49 9.90 2.42
CA GLU A 35 6.68 9.12 2.05
C GLU A 35 7.76 9.24 3.13
N ARG A 36 8.04 10.45 3.62
CA ARG A 36 9.01 10.68 4.70
C ARG A 36 8.68 9.82 5.92
N ARG A 37 7.42 9.81 6.37
CA ARG A 37 6.97 8.98 7.50
C ARG A 37 7.07 7.49 7.18
N PHE A 38 6.68 7.08 5.98
CA PHE A 38 6.77 5.70 5.53
C PHE A 38 8.21 5.18 5.49
N MET A 39 9.21 6.03 5.21
CA MET A 39 10.61 5.63 5.26
C MET A 39 11.01 5.15 6.66
N TYR A 40 10.56 5.82 7.71
CA TYR A 40 10.85 5.45 9.10
C TYR A 40 9.96 4.32 9.63
N GLN A 41 8.70 4.26 9.20
CA GLN A 41 7.71 3.35 9.78
C GLN A 41 6.73 2.84 8.72
N LYS A 42 6.75 1.53 8.43
CA LYS A 42 5.91 0.91 7.37
C LYS A 42 4.46 0.68 7.82
N TYR A 43 4.22 0.62 9.12
CA TYR A 43 2.92 0.36 9.75
C TYR A 43 2.64 1.38 10.84
N LEU A 44 1.49 2.05 10.77
CA LEU A 44 1.12 3.07 11.75
C LEU A 44 0.44 2.46 12.98
N SER A 45 0.78 2.97 14.17
CA SER A 45 -0.06 2.81 15.34
C SER A 45 -1.32 3.71 15.23
N PRO A 46 -2.37 3.47 16.04
CA PRO A 46 -3.52 4.36 16.08
C PRO A 46 -3.15 5.82 16.41
N SER A 47 -2.18 6.03 17.33
CA SER A 47 -1.71 7.37 17.70
C SER A 47 -1.02 8.06 16.53
N ASP A 48 -0.07 7.39 15.88
CA ASP A 48 0.67 7.97 14.74
C ASP A 48 -0.25 8.34 13.59
N ARG A 49 -1.30 7.53 13.36
CA ARG A 49 -2.32 7.82 12.36
C ARG A 49 -3.02 9.14 12.67
N ASP A 50 -3.41 9.35 13.92
CA ASP A 50 -4.17 10.52 14.33
C ASP A 50 -3.29 11.78 14.29
N ASP A 51 -2.01 11.66 14.66
CA ASP A 51 -1.02 12.74 14.54
C ASP A 51 -0.79 13.16 13.07
N ILE A 52 -0.59 12.19 12.18
CA ILE A 52 -0.41 12.47 10.74
C ILE A 52 -1.68 13.04 10.12
N ALA A 53 -2.86 12.51 10.50
CA ALA A 53 -4.15 13.01 10.06
C ALA A 53 -4.34 14.49 10.41
N MET A 54 -4.01 14.87 11.64
CA MET A 54 -4.06 16.25 12.11
C MET A 54 -3.05 17.14 11.36
N ALA A 55 -1.81 16.69 11.23
CA ALA A 55 -0.74 17.46 10.58
C ALA A 55 -0.99 17.72 9.07
N LEU A 56 -1.64 16.78 8.38
CA LEU A 56 -1.89 16.85 6.94
C LEU A 56 -3.31 17.32 6.58
N GLY A 57 -4.19 17.47 7.57
CA GLY A 57 -5.60 17.79 7.37
C GLY A 57 -6.35 16.71 6.59
N LEU A 58 -5.98 15.44 6.79
CA LEU A 58 -6.53 14.30 6.07
C LEU A 58 -7.30 13.37 7.02
N PRO A 59 -8.42 12.77 6.61
CA PRO A 59 -9.07 11.73 7.40
C PRO A 59 -8.15 10.54 7.65
N GLY A 60 -8.13 9.99 8.87
CA GLY A 60 -7.30 8.82 9.22
C GLY A 60 -7.53 7.61 8.31
N ALA A 61 -8.74 7.45 7.76
CA ALA A 61 -9.03 6.41 6.77
C ALA A 61 -8.22 6.57 5.45
N GLN A 62 -7.98 7.82 5.01
CA GLN A 62 -7.14 8.09 3.85
C GLN A 62 -5.67 7.79 4.13
N ILE A 63 -5.19 8.11 5.35
CA ILE A 63 -3.84 7.75 5.79
C ILE A 63 -3.66 6.23 5.79
N ILE A 64 -4.60 5.47 6.38
CA ILE A 64 -4.57 4.00 6.37
C ILE A 64 -4.53 3.47 4.93
N THR A 65 -5.41 3.98 4.07
CA THR A 65 -5.50 3.55 2.66
C THR A 65 -4.20 3.85 1.92
N TRP A 66 -3.60 5.02 2.15
CA TRP A 66 -2.33 5.40 1.55
C TRP A 66 -1.20 4.47 2.00
N PHE A 67 -1.08 4.20 3.30
CA PHE A 67 -0.05 3.29 3.84
C PHE A 67 -0.23 1.85 3.32
N GLN A 68 -1.46 1.36 3.21
CA GLN A 68 -1.76 0.06 2.61
C GLN A 68 -1.34 0.01 1.13
N ASN A 69 -1.71 1.02 0.35
CA ASN A 69 -1.31 1.12 -1.06
C ASN A 69 0.20 1.25 -1.21
N ARG A 70 0.86 1.98 -0.31
CA ARG A 70 2.30 2.18 -0.34
C ARG A 70 3.08 0.91 -0.06
N ARG A 71 2.63 0.09 0.91
CA ARG A 71 3.19 -1.27 1.14
C ARG A 71 2.93 -2.20 -0.05
N ALA A 72 1.74 -2.13 -0.66
CA ALA A 72 1.44 -2.91 -1.86
C ALA A 72 2.30 -2.48 -3.06
N LYS A 73 2.63 -1.18 -3.19
CA LYS A 73 3.60 -0.71 -4.18
C LYS A 73 5.00 -1.23 -3.85
N MET A 74 5.45 -1.10 -2.61
CA MET A 74 6.77 -1.59 -2.16
C MET A 74 6.98 -3.07 -2.49
N ARG A 75 6.00 -3.94 -2.16
CA ARG A 75 6.09 -5.37 -2.52
C ARG A 75 6.18 -5.62 -4.02
N ARG A 76 5.46 -4.84 -4.84
CA ARG A 76 5.55 -4.95 -6.30
C ARG A 76 6.91 -4.51 -6.81
N ASP A 77 7.42 -3.38 -6.33
CA ASP A 77 8.73 -2.85 -6.73
C ASP A 77 9.85 -3.84 -6.38
N VAL A 78 9.76 -4.51 -5.22
CA VAL A 78 10.73 -5.54 -4.81
C VAL A 78 10.63 -6.80 -5.68
N GLU A 79 9.43 -7.23 -6.07
CA GLU A 79 9.25 -8.38 -6.97
C GLU A 79 9.76 -8.10 -8.39
N GLU A 80 9.56 -6.88 -8.88
CA GLU A 80 10.10 -6.42 -10.16
C GLU A 80 11.63 -6.37 -10.13
N LEU A 81 12.21 -5.83 -9.06
CA LEU A 81 13.66 -5.84 -8.86
C LEU A 81 14.22 -7.27 -8.78
N LYS A 82 13.51 -8.20 -8.13
CA LYS A 82 13.87 -9.63 -8.13
C LYS A 82 13.92 -10.22 -9.53
N SER A 83 12.91 -9.92 -10.37
CA SER A 83 12.90 -10.40 -11.75
C SER A 83 14.03 -9.82 -12.59
N ASP A 84 14.34 -8.53 -12.42
CA ASP A 84 15.40 -7.85 -13.19
C ASP A 84 16.80 -8.34 -12.79
N VAL A 85 17.04 -8.49 -11.48
CA VAL A 85 18.32 -9.02 -10.97
C VAL A 85 18.54 -10.47 -11.45
N LYS A 86 17.49 -11.30 -11.43
CA LYS A 86 17.54 -12.66 -11.95
C LYS A 86 17.82 -12.69 -13.46
N ALA A 87 17.29 -11.74 -14.21
CA ALA A 87 17.56 -11.59 -15.64
C ALA A 87 18.99 -11.11 -15.93
N SER A 88 19.57 -10.31 -15.02
CA SER A 88 20.87 -9.66 -15.23
C SER A 88 22.06 -10.36 -14.56
N SER A 89 21.86 -11.36 -13.70
CA SER A 89 22.90 -12.11 -12.97
C SER A 89 23.88 -11.23 -12.15
N ILE A 90 23.41 -10.06 -11.68
CA ILE A 90 24.25 -9.06 -10.98
C ILE A 90 24.41 -9.37 -9.47
N LEU A 91 23.44 -10.05 -8.85
CA LEU A 91 23.47 -10.42 -7.42
C LEU A 91 22.94 -11.84 -7.21
N SER A 92 23.43 -12.50 -6.16
CA SER A 92 22.98 -13.85 -5.80
C SER A 92 21.54 -13.82 -5.27
N SER A 93 20.82 -14.92 -5.49
CA SER A 93 19.42 -15.04 -5.04
C SER A 93 19.28 -14.91 -3.52
N GLU A 94 20.30 -15.28 -2.74
CA GLU A 94 20.34 -15.09 -1.28
C GLU A 94 20.36 -13.61 -0.86
N GLU A 95 21.13 -12.76 -1.55
CA GLU A 95 21.25 -11.33 -1.20
C GLU A 95 19.92 -10.58 -1.44
N VAL A 96 19.17 -10.98 -2.47
CA VAL A 96 17.87 -10.39 -2.78
C VAL A 96 16.79 -10.84 -1.80
N SER A 97 16.85 -12.10 -1.32
CA SER A 97 15.92 -12.58 -0.29
C SER A 97 16.11 -11.82 1.02
N LYS A 98 17.37 -11.62 1.42
CA LYS A 98 17.71 -10.92 2.66
C LYS A 98 17.26 -9.46 2.67
N LEU A 99 17.46 -8.75 1.56
CA LEU A 99 17.01 -7.36 1.41
C LEU A 99 15.48 -7.23 1.42
N CYS A 100 14.78 -8.27 0.97
CA CYS A 100 13.32 -8.34 0.96
C CYS A 100 12.75 -8.69 2.35
N GLU A 101 13.42 -9.55 3.10
CA GLU A 101 13.08 -9.91 4.48
C GLU A 101 13.26 -8.71 5.43
N ASP A 102 14.33 -7.92 5.25
CA ASP A 102 14.57 -6.69 6.03
C ASP A 102 13.50 -5.58 5.80
N LEU A 103 12.66 -5.73 4.78
CA LEU A 103 11.56 -4.82 4.45
C LEU A 103 10.18 -5.29 4.96
N GLU A 104 10.07 -6.51 5.50
CA GLU A 104 8.86 -7.04 6.15
C GLU A 104 9.01 -7.07 7.68
N ILE A 105 8.77 -5.91 8.31
CA ILE A 105 8.39 -5.82 9.73
C ILE A 105 7.18 -4.89 9.85
#